data_AF-A0A0F7PN28-F1
#
_entry.id   AF-A0A0F7PN28-F1
#
_cell.length_a   1.000
_cell.length_b   1.000
_cell.length_c   1.000
_cell.angle_alpha   90.00
_cell.angle_beta   90.00
_cell.angle_gamma   90.00
#
_symmetry.space_group_name_H-M   'P 1'
#
loop_
_entity.id
_entity.type
_entity.pdbx_description
1 polymer ?
#
loop_
_entity_poly.entity_id
_entity_poly.type
_entity_poly.pdbx_seq_one_letter_code
_entity_poly.pdbx_strand_id
1 'polypeptide(L)'
;MTAETAALVTDALLHSVRNGLMDKESLFALEPDRLFWSGKSGTDSVAYADIISVRLTSYSISARGSEGTHYQAKVSRRGGRSIKIRSHHYVSLGNYENRSDSYAPFIRELCRRIASHAPKARFFSGSTALWVFWIVAALLFVLGAVFLAAMVYMGATAVVITHPLAMHHNV
;
A
#
# COMPACT_ATOMS: atom_id res chain seq x y z
N MET A 1 -15.44 17.23 -38.49
CA MET A 1 -15.34 17.07 -37.02
C MET A 1 -16.60 16.37 -36.57
N THR A 2 -16.60 15.05 -36.71
CA THR A 2 -17.76 14.17 -36.66
C THR A 2 -18.06 13.73 -35.23
N ALA A 3 -19.34 13.49 -34.95
CA ALA A 3 -19.90 13.00 -33.68
C ALA A 3 -19.26 11.68 -33.17
N GLU A 4 -18.42 11.04 -33.98
CA GLU A 4 -17.67 9.83 -33.69
C GLU A 4 -16.57 10.04 -32.62
N THR A 5 -15.97 11.23 -32.55
CA THR A 5 -15.00 11.56 -31.47
C THR A 5 -15.71 11.86 -30.14
N ALA A 6 -16.99 12.25 -30.17
CA ALA A 6 -17.78 12.48 -28.95
C ALA A 6 -18.37 11.18 -28.37
N ALA A 7 -18.65 10.18 -29.22
CA ALA A 7 -19.11 8.86 -28.77
C ALA A 7 -17.99 8.02 -28.10
N LEU A 8 -16.72 8.22 -28.50
CA LEU A 8 -15.55 7.53 -27.92
C LEU A 8 -15.11 8.04 -26.54
N VAL A 9 -15.70 9.14 -26.03
CA VAL A 9 -15.49 9.62 -24.65
C VAL A 9 -16.69 9.26 -23.75
N THR A 10 -17.50 8.30 -24.19
CA THR A 10 -18.53 7.62 -23.39
C THR A 10 -18.04 6.23 -22.93
N ASP A 11 -16.72 6.05 -22.83
CA ASP A 11 -16.16 4.84 -22.24
C ASP A 11 -16.19 5.02 -20.72
N ALA A 12 -17.30 4.56 -20.12
CA ALA A 12 -17.28 4.22 -18.72
C ALA A 12 -16.20 3.16 -18.56
N LEU A 13 -14.99 3.58 -18.18
CA LEU A 13 -13.92 2.67 -17.80
C LEU A 13 -14.43 1.92 -16.59
N LEU A 14 -14.97 0.73 -16.87
CA LEU A 14 -15.60 -0.16 -15.93
C LEU A 14 -14.58 -1.21 -15.53
N HIS A 15 -14.45 -1.42 -14.24
CA HIS A 15 -13.62 -2.47 -13.69
C HIS A 15 -14.43 -3.31 -12.71
N SER A 16 -14.47 -4.63 -12.92
CA SER A 16 -15.28 -5.55 -12.13
C SER A 16 -14.41 -6.55 -11.39
N VAL A 17 -14.56 -6.60 -10.06
CA VAL A 17 -13.78 -7.50 -9.20
C VAL A 17 -14.62 -8.11 -8.10
N ARG A 18 -14.46 -9.42 -7.92
CA ARG A 18 -14.93 -10.15 -6.74
C ARG A 18 -13.75 -10.41 -5.82
N ASN A 19 -13.79 -9.87 -4.59
CA ASN A 19 -12.65 -9.92 -3.66
C ASN A 19 -12.57 -11.21 -2.82
N GLY A 20 -13.62 -12.03 -2.78
CA GLY A 20 -13.66 -13.27 -2.01
C GLY A 20 -14.94 -14.08 -2.22
N LEU A 21 -14.97 -15.28 -1.65
CA LEU A 21 -16.07 -16.24 -1.81
C LEU A 21 -17.45 -15.70 -1.39
N MET A 22 -17.48 -14.89 -0.32
CA MET A 22 -18.70 -14.32 0.27
C MET A 22 -18.91 -12.84 -0.14
N ASP A 23 -18.07 -12.32 -1.04
CA ASP A 23 -18.21 -10.95 -1.54
C ASP A 23 -19.01 -10.96 -2.84
N LYS A 24 -19.97 -10.05 -2.96
CA LYS A 24 -20.59 -9.75 -4.25
C LYS A 24 -19.55 -9.12 -5.18
N GLU A 25 -19.71 -9.36 -6.47
CA GLU A 25 -18.89 -8.70 -7.48
C GLU A 25 -19.08 -7.17 -7.37
N SER A 26 -17.96 -6.47 -7.19
CA SER A 26 -17.91 -5.01 -7.06
C SER A 26 -17.57 -4.43 -8.43
N LEU A 27 -18.50 -3.64 -8.98
CA LEU A 27 -18.35 -2.91 -10.22
C LEU A 27 -17.86 -1.51 -9.88
N PHE A 28 -16.78 -1.06 -10.49
CA PHE A 28 -16.23 0.28 -10.38
C PHE A 28 -16.41 1.00 -11.71
N ALA A 29 -16.97 2.21 -11.69
CA ALA A 29 -17.20 3.02 -12.87
C ALA A 29 -16.60 4.43 -12.68
N LEU A 30 -15.88 4.91 -13.69
CA LEU A 30 -15.39 6.29 -13.73
C LEU A 30 -16.40 7.18 -14.45
N GLU A 31 -17.16 7.93 -13.68
CA GLU A 31 -18.01 9.01 -14.20
C GLU A 31 -17.19 10.31 -14.36
N PRO A 32 -17.72 11.34 -15.05
CA PRO A 32 -16.98 12.56 -15.34
C PRO A 32 -16.47 13.32 -14.10
N ASP A 33 -17.26 13.35 -13.02
CA ASP A 33 -16.97 14.12 -11.79
C ASP A 33 -16.75 13.25 -10.55
N ARG A 34 -17.05 11.95 -10.62
CA ARG A 34 -17.04 11.02 -9.49
C ARG A 34 -16.62 9.62 -9.86
N LEU A 35 -16.10 8.91 -8.86
CA LEU A 35 -15.91 7.46 -8.89
C LEU A 35 -17.14 6.81 -8.27
N PHE A 36 -17.75 5.86 -8.98
CA PHE A 36 -18.90 5.09 -8.54
C PHE A 36 -18.52 3.64 -8.33
N TRP A 37 -19.08 2.98 -7.31
CA TRP A 37 -18.92 1.54 -7.15
C TRP A 37 -20.09 0.84 -6.48
N SER A 38 -20.30 -0.42 -6.84
CA SER A 38 -21.18 -1.33 -6.08
C SER A 38 -20.37 -2.03 -4.99
N GLY A 39 -20.85 -1.92 -3.75
CA GLY A 39 -20.29 -2.59 -2.58
C GLY A 39 -21.23 -3.66 -2.00
N LYS A 40 -20.83 -4.21 -0.85
CA LYS A 40 -21.58 -5.28 -0.16
C LYS A 40 -23.01 -4.88 0.26
N SER A 41 -23.20 -3.60 0.60
CA SER A 41 -24.46 -3.04 1.14
C SER A 41 -25.23 -2.17 0.15
N GLY A 42 -24.78 -2.10 -1.11
CA GLY A 42 -25.38 -1.25 -2.14
C GLY A 42 -24.34 -0.42 -2.88
N THR A 43 -24.82 0.60 -3.56
CA THR A 43 -24.03 1.50 -4.39
C THR A 43 -23.49 2.68 -3.56
N ASP A 44 -22.22 3.03 -3.74
CA ASP A 44 -21.62 4.23 -3.14
C ASP A 44 -20.82 5.00 -4.22
N SER A 45 -20.59 6.29 -3.99
CA SER A 45 -19.85 7.15 -4.91
C SER A 45 -19.01 8.17 -4.15
N VAL A 46 -17.98 8.70 -4.80
CA VAL A 46 -17.13 9.76 -4.25
C VAL A 46 -16.73 10.73 -5.35
N ALA A 47 -16.97 12.02 -5.11
CA ALA A 47 -16.52 13.07 -6.01
C ALA A 47 -14.98 13.10 -6.05
N TYR A 48 -14.39 13.37 -7.21
CA TYR A 48 -12.94 13.43 -7.33
C TYR A 48 -12.32 14.53 -6.45
N ALA A 49 -13.04 15.63 -6.24
CA ALA A 49 -12.63 16.73 -5.36
C ALA A 49 -12.48 16.34 -3.88
N ASP A 50 -13.20 15.30 -3.44
CA ASP A 50 -13.16 14.82 -2.05
C ASP A 50 -12.06 13.78 -1.83
N ILE A 51 -11.35 13.36 -2.88
CA ILE A 51 -10.25 12.41 -2.76
C ILE A 51 -8.99 13.16 -2.30
N ILE A 52 -8.43 12.72 -1.17
CA ILE A 52 -7.26 13.34 -0.54
C ILE A 52 -5.97 12.58 -0.82
N SER A 53 -6.06 11.27 -1.06
CA SER A 53 -4.90 10.48 -1.48
C SER A 53 -5.27 9.19 -2.19
N VAL A 54 -4.38 8.78 -3.09
CA VAL A 54 -4.40 7.46 -3.75
C VAL A 54 -3.07 6.79 -3.45
N ARG A 55 -3.12 5.57 -2.90
CA ARG A 55 -1.93 4.77 -2.65
C ARG A 55 -1.98 3.50 -3.48
N LEU A 56 -1.01 3.31 -4.36
CA LEU A 56 -0.81 2.09 -5.11
C LEU A 56 0.18 1.19 -4.35
N THR A 57 -0.16 -0.08 -4.19
CA THR A 57 0.69 -1.09 -3.55
C THR A 57 0.70 -2.33 -4.43
N SER A 58 1.89 -2.81 -4.74
CA SER A 58 2.10 -4.11 -5.38
C SER A 58 2.41 -5.17 -4.32
N TYR A 59 1.98 -6.40 -4.57
CA TYR A 59 2.27 -7.55 -3.75
C TYR A 59 2.22 -8.81 -4.62
N SER A 60 3.05 -9.80 -4.28
CA SER A 60 2.97 -11.12 -4.88
C SER A 60 1.96 -11.95 -4.11
N ILE A 61 1.14 -12.71 -4.83
CA ILE A 61 0.31 -13.77 -4.25
C ILE A 61 0.89 -15.07 -4.80
N SER A 62 1.30 -15.97 -3.90
CA SER A 62 1.64 -17.35 -4.26
C SER A 62 0.38 -18.22 -4.12
N ALA A 63 -0.55 -18.09 -5.07
CA ALA A 63 -1.74 -18.92 -5.16
C ALA A 63 -1.86 -19.53 -6.56
N ARG A 64 -2.48 -20.70 -6.67
CA ARG A 64 -2.59 -21.47 -7.92
C ARG A 64 -3.34 -20.64 -8.96
N GLY A 65 -2.81 -20.50 -10.17
CA GLY A 65 -3.42 -19.70 -11.24
C GLY A 65 -3.28 -18.18 -11.07
N SER A 66 -2.57 -17.72 -10.04
CA SER A 66 -2.38 -16.31 -9.70
C SER A 66 -0.91 -15.90 -9.62
N GLU A 67 -0.07 -16.57 -10.40
CA GLU A 67 1.36 -16.28 -10.47
C GLU A 67 1.57 -14.90 -11.11
N GLY A 68 2.17 -13.98 -10.35
CA GLY A 68 2.45 -12.63 -10.84
C GLY A 68 2.38 -11.54 -9.78
N THR A 69 2.62 -10.31 -10.24
CA THR A 69 2.49 -9.12 -9.40
C THR A 69 1.05 -8.65 -9.42
N HIS A 70 0.45 -8.57 -8.23
CA HIS A 70 -0.90 -8.04 -8.03
C HIS A 70 -0.81 -6.61 -7.53
N TYR A 71 -1.84 -5.84 -7.85
CA TYR A 71 -1.91 -4.43 -7.50
C TYR A 71 -3.14 -4.14 -6.65
N GLN A 72 -3.00 -3.16 -5.77
CA GLN A 72 -4.08 -2.61 -4.98
C GLN A 72 -3.95 -1.10 -4.92
N ALA A 73 -5.04 -0.39 -5.22
CA ALA A 73 -5.18 1.04 -5.04
C ALA A 73 -6.08 1.30 -3.83
N LYS A 74 -5.54 1.98 -2.83
CA LYS A 74 -6.32 2.52 -1.70
C LYS A 74 -6.64 3.98 -1.98
N VAL A 75 -7.91 4.29 -2.18
CA VAL A 75 -8.43 5.65 -2.38
C VAL A 75 -8.97 6.17 -1.04
N SER A 76 -8.41 7.26 -0.54
CA SER A 76 -8.84 7.88 0.71
C SER A 76 -9.64 9.16 0.41
N ARG A 77 -10.82 9.28 1.01
CA ARG A 77 -11.70 10.45 0.88
C ARG A 77 -11.68 11.33 2.13
N ARG A 78 -12.02 12.59 1.97
CA ARG A 78 -12.17 13.56 3.06
C ARG A 78 -13.32 13.12 3.96
N GLY A 79 -13.07 12.99 5.27
CA GLY A 79 -14.12 12.74 6.26
C GLY A 79 -14.77 11.36 6.23
N GLY A 80 -14.18 10.36 5.57
CA GLY A 80 -14.83 9.04 5.44
C GLY A 80 -13.91 7.86 5.27
N ARG A 81 -14.53 6.68 5.15
CA ARG A 81 -13.85 5.39 4.95
C ARG A 81 -13.12 5.37 3.60
N SER A 82 -11.90 4.84 3.59
CA SER A 82 -11.14 4.61 2.35
C SER A 82 -11.65 3.38 1.59
N ILE A 83 -11.59 3.44 0.26
CA ILE A 83 -11.96 2.33 -0.63
C ILE A 83 -10.69 1.62 -1.10
N LYS A 84 -10.76 0.31 -1.28
CA LYS A 84 -9.66 -0.49 -1.84
C LYS A 84 -10.12 -1.14 -3.14
N ILE A 85 -9.42 -0.83 -4.22
CA ILE A 85 -9.62 -1.43 -5.54
C ILE A 85 -8.44 -2.38 -5.76
N ARG A 86 -8.70 -3.62 -6.18
CA ARG A 86 -7.66 -4.66 -6.35
C ARG A 86 -7.67 -5.15 -7.78
N SER A 87 -6.54 -5.63 -8.29
CA SER A 87 -6.46 -6.21 -9.64
C SER A 87 -6.82 -7.70 -9.69
N HIS A 88 -6.77 -8.42 -8.56
CA HIS A 88 -7.09 -9.85 -8.55
C HIS A 88 -8.60 -10.08 -8.43
N HIS A 89 -9.10 -11.00 -9.25
CA HIS A 89 -10.48 -11.45 -9.21
C HIS A 89 -10.55 -12.86 -8.63
N TYR A 90 -11.35 -13.04 -7.58
CA TYR A 90 -11.59 -14.35 -6.97
C TYR A 90 -12.47 -15.21 -7.89
N VAL A 91 -11.91 -16.28 -8.44
CA VAL A 91 -12.61 -17.23 -9.30
C VAL A 91 -13.15 -18.39 -8.48
N SER A 92 -12.28 -19.08 -7.72
CA SER A 92 -12.64 -20.23 -6.88
C SER A 92 -11.62 -20.44 -5.76
N LEU A 93 -11.86 -21.42 -4.89
CA LEU A 93 -11.00 -21.66 -3.73
C LEU A 93 -9.57 -21.96 -4.19
N GLY A 94 -8.62 -21.09 -3.82
CA GLY A 94 -7.22 -21.20 -4.21
C GLY A 94 -6.90 -20.74 -5.63
N ASN A 95 -7.87 -20.21 -6.39
CA ASN A 95 -7.69 -19.72 -7.75
C ASN A 95 -8.11 -18.25 -7.90
N TYR A 96 -7.16 -17.42 -8.34
CA TYR A 96 -7.35 -15.97 -8.50
C TYR A 96 -6.84 -15.56 -9.88
N GLU A 97 -7.71 -14.93 -10.66
CA GLU A 97 -7.37 -14.39 -11.96
C GLU A 97 -6.72 -13.01 -11.81
N ASN A 98 -5.63 -12.76 -12.52
CA ASN A 98 -5.02 -11.44 -12.59
C ASN A 98 -5.69 -10.61 -13.68
N ARG A 99 -6.45 -9.57 -13.30
CA ARG A 99 -7.10 -8.63 -14.23
C ARG A 99 -6.33 -7.32 -14.38
N SER A 100 -5.00 -7.38 -14.28
CA SER A 100 -4.09 -6.23 -14.43
C SER A 100 -4.35 -5.41 -15.69
N ASP A 101 -4.75 -6.07 -16.77
CA ASP A 101 -4.92 -5.44 -18.09
C ASP A 101 -6.10 -4.46 -18.13
N SER A 102 -7.18 -4.75 -17.39
CA SER A 102 -8.31 -3.82 -17.22
C SER A 102 -8.06 -2.83 -16.08
N TYR A 103 -7.30 -3.24 -15.06
CA TYR A 103 -7.03 -2.44 -13.87
C TYR A 103 -6.07 -1.28 -14.16
N ALA A 104 -5.00 -1.51 -14.93
CA ALA A 104 -4.00 -0.49 -15.23
C ALA A 104 -4.56 0.74 -15.97
N PRO A 105 -5.32 0.61 -17.08
CA PRO A 105 -5.93 1.76 -17.74
C PRO A 105 -6.96 2.46 -16.84
N PHE A 106 -7.75 1.70 -16.08
CA PHE A 106 -8.71 2.24 -15.11
C PHE A 106 -8.04 3.12 -14.05
N ILE A 107 -6.98 2.63 -13.39
CA ILE A 107 -6.28 3.41 -12.35
C ILE A 107 -5.54 4.61 -12.95
N ARG A 108 -4.97 4.48 -14.15
CA ARG A 108 -4.32 5.60 -14.83
C ARG A 108 -5.32 6.73 -15.09
N GLU A 109 -6.50 6.40 -15.59
CA GLU A 109 -7.56 7.38 -15.85
C GLU A 109 -8.13 7.97 -14.56
N LEU A 110 -8.35 7.15 -13.52
CA LEU A 110 -8.76 7.61 -12.19
C LEU A 110 -7.77 8.65 -11.64
N CYS A 111 -6.47 8.36 -11.68
CA CYS A 111 -5.44 9.28 -11.22
C CYS A 111 -5.43 10.57 -12.04
N ARG A 112 -5.62 10.48 -13.37
CA ARG A 112 -5.72 11.66 -14.25
C ARG A 112 -6.90 12.56 -13.87
N ARG A 113 -8.08 11.98 -13.66
CA ARG A 113 -9.30 12.73 -13.27
C ARG A 113 -9.20 13.31 -11.86
N ILE A 114 -8.57 12.61 -10.93
CA ILE A 114 -8.32 13.16 -9.58
C ILE A 114 -7.34 14.32 -9.66
N ALA A 115 -6.25 14.20 -10.41
CA ALA A 115 -5.26 15.26 -10.53
C ALA A 115 -5.86 16.55 -11.13
N SER A 116 -6.83 16.43 -12.04
CA SER A 116 -7.52 17.60 -12.62
C SER A 116 -8.50 18.27 -11.66
N HIS A 117 -9.20 17.52 -10.80
CA HIS A 117 -10.23 18.05 -9.90
C HIS A 117 -9.75 18.34 -8.48
N ALA A 118 -8.67 17.69 -8.04
CA ALA A 118 -8.08 17.82 -6.71
C ALA A 118 -6.55 17.96 -6.81
N PRO A 119 -6.03 19.16 -7.15
CA PRO A 119 -4.57 19.37 -7.31
C PRO A 119 -3.76 19.12 -6.03
N LYS A 120 -4.42 19.15 -4.86
CA LYS A 120 -3.81 18.86 -3.56
C LYS A 120 -3.83 17.36 -3.18
N ALA A 121 -4.42 16.51 -4.01
CA ALA A 121 -4.47 15.08 -3.76
C ALA A 121 -3.06 14.48 -3.83
N ARG A 122 -2.74 13.61 -2.87
CA ARG A 122 -1.42 12.97 -2.79
C ARG A 122 -1.43 11.58 -3.41
N PHE A 123 -0.52 11.34 -4.34
CA PHE A 123 -0.35 10.04 -5.00
C PHE A 123 0.88 9.35 -4.42
N PHE A 124 0.70 8.17 -3.85
CA PHE A 124 1.77 7.36 -3.28
C PHE A 124 1.92 6.06 -4.05
N SER A 125 3.15 5.62 -4.24
CA SER A 125 3.48 4.28 -4.72
C SER A 125 4.29 3.55 -3.65
N GLY A 126 3.97 2.28 -3.41
CA GLY A 126 4.67 1.43 -2.45
C GLY A 126 4.14 1.50 -1.01
N SER A 127 4.75 0.68 -0.15
CA SER A 127 4.39 0.56 1.26
C SER A 127 5.31 1.40 2.15
N THR A 128 4.90 2.65 2.41
CA THR A 128 5.61 3.56 3.34
C THR A 128 5.71 2.96 4.74
N ALA A 129 4.70 2.18 5.16
CA ALA A 129 4.68 1.53 6.46
C ALA A 129 5.80 0.48 6.62
N LEU A 130 6.08 -0.31 5.56
CA LEU A 130 7.20 -1.23 5.58
C LEU A 130 8.53 -0.49 5.70
N TRP A 131 8.68 0.63 5.00
CA TRP A 131 9.90 1.43 5.02
C TRP A 131 10.17 2.00 6.43
N VAL A 132 9.14 2.54 7.08
CA VAL A 132 9.21 3.02 8.47
C VAL A 132 9.53 1.89 9.43
N PHE A 133 8.90 0.72 9.27
CA PHE A 133 9.20 -0.45 10.10
C PHE A 133 10.69 -0.84 10.03
N TRP A 134 11.27 -0.89 8.83
CA TRP A 134 12.69 -1.19 8.65
C TRP A 134 13.62 -0.15 9.27
N ILE A 135 13.27 1.14 9.20
CA ILE A 135 14.04 2.19 9.90
C ILE A 135 14.00 1.98 11.41
N VAL A 136 12.82 1.72 11.98
CA VAL A 136 12.68 1.51 13.43
C VAL A 136 13.46 0.25 13.85
N ALA A 137 13.36 -0.83 13.08
CA ALA A 137 14.13 -2.05 13.34
C ALA A 137 15.64 -1.80 13.31
N ALA A 138 16.14 -1.08 12.30
CA ALA A 138 17.55 -0.70 12.20
C ALA A 138 17.99 0.18 13.38
N LEU A 139 17.15 1.14 13.80
CA LEU A 139 17.43 2.02 14.93
C LEU A 139 17.54 1.21 16.24
N LEU A 140 16.59 0.31 16.50
CA LEU A 140 16.63 -0.57 17.67
C LEU A 140 17.86 -1.49 17.66
N PHE A 141 18.25 -1.99 16.49
CA PHE A 141 19.46 -2.79 16.35
C PHE A 141 20.72 -2.00 16.69
N VAL A 142 20.85 -0.77 16.20
CA VAL A 142 21.97 0.12 16.51
C VAL A 142 22.01 0.45 18.01
N LEU A 143 20.86 0.80 18.61
CA LEU A 143 20.76 1.04 20.05
C LEU A 143 21.18 -0.20 20.87
N GLY A 144 20.74 -1.39 20.46
CA GLY A 144 21.14 -2.64 21.10
C GLY A 144 22.63 -2.91 21.00
N ALA A 145 23.24 -2.67 19.83
CA ALA A 145 24.67 -2.83 19.61
C ALA A 145 25.49 -1.83 20.45
N VAL A 146 25.07 -0.57 20.53
CA VAL A 146 25.72 0.45 21.37
C VAL A 146 25.62 0.10 22.85
N PHE A 147 24.44 -0.34 23.30
CA PHE A 147 24.24 -0.78 24.68
C PHE A 147 25.14 -1.98 25.03
N LEU A 148 25.21 -2.98 24.15
CA LEU A 148 26.09 -4.13 24.33
C LEU A 148 27.57 -3.72 24.39
N ALA A 149 28.01 -2.84 23.48
CA ALA A 149 29.37 -2.32 23.47
C ALA A 149 29.70 -1.55 24.77
N ALA A 150 28.76 -0.75 25.27
CA ALA A 150 28.92 -0.04 26.54
C ALA A 150 29.04 -1.01 27.73
N MET A 151 28.23 -2.08 27.76
CA MET A 151 28.35 -3.11 28.81
C MET A 151 29.70 -3.83 28.77
N VAL A 152 30.17 -4.20 27.57
CA VAL A 152 31.49 -4.83 27.40
C VAL A 152 32.60 -3.87 27.83
N TYR A 153 32.52 -2.59 27.44
CA TYR A 153 33.50 -1.58 27.83
C TYR A 153 33.54 -1.37 29.36
N MET A 154 32.37 -1.20 29.99
CA MET A 154 32.26 -1.08 31.44
C MET A 154 32.80 -2.33 32.16
N GLY A 155 32.45 -3.52 31.69
CA GLY A 155 32.96 -4.79 32.23
C GLY A 155 34.49 -4.90 32.10
N ALA A 156 35.05 -4.51 30.94
CA ALA A 156 36.50 -4.52 30.72
C ALA A 156 37.22 -3.54 31.65
N THR A 157 36.69 -2.33 31.86
CA THR A 157 37.27 -1.37 32.80
C THR A 157 37.22 -1.84 34.26
N ALA A 158 36.15 -2.54 34.66
CA ALA A 158 36.04 -3.08 36.02
C ALA A 158 37.10 -4.16 36.31
N VAL A 159 37.36 -5.06 35.35
CA VAL A 159 38.39 -6.11 35.48
C VAL A 159 39.79 -5.50 35.62
N VAL A 160 40.11 -4.48 34.83
CA VAL A 160 41.43 -3.82 34.85
C VAL A 160 41.69 -3.09 36.18
N ILE A 161 40.66 -2.51 36.81
CA ILE A 161 40.80 -1.80 38.10
C ILE A 161 40.95 -2.77 39.29
N THR A 162 40.41 -3.99 39.22
CA THR A 162 40.53 -4.98 40.30
C THR A 162 41.87 -5.72 40.36
N HIS A 163 42.67 -5.71 39.30
CA HIS A 163 43.94 -6.43 39.21
C HIS A 163 45.28 -5.67 39.39
N PRO A 164 45.38 -4.34 39.64
CA PRO A 164 46.68 -3.66 39.66
C PRO A 164 47.40 -3.66 41.02
N LEU A 165 46.84 -4.21 42.10
CA LEU A 165 47.36 -4.02 43.47
C LEU A 165 47.97 -5.26 44.16
N ALA A 166 48.27 -6.34 43.43
CA ALA A 166 48.84 -7.56 44.02
C ALA A 166 50.38 -7.65 43.97
N MET A 167 51.11 -6.56 43.70
CA MET A 167 52.58 -6.57 43.66
C MET A 167 53.20 -5.38 44.42
N HIS A 168 53.09 -5.36 45.76
CA HIS A 168 54.07 -4.65 46.59
C HIS A 168 53.96 -5.04 48.07
N HIS A 169 54.30 -6.27 48.45
CA HIS A 169 54.77 -6.56 49.81
C HIS A 169 55.49 -7.92 49.85
N ASN A 170 56.80 -7.90 49.62
CA ASN A 170 57.71 -8.90 50.17
C ASN A 170 59.09 -8.25 50.29
N VAL A 171 59.38 -7.69 51.47
CA VAL A 171 60.71 -7.33 51.96
C VAL A 171 60.81 -7.90 53.36
#